data_AF-A0A7W0FCG7-F1
#
_entry.id   AF-A0A7W0FCG7-F1
#
_cell.length_a   1.000
_cell.length_b   1.000
_cell.length_c   1.000
_cell.angle_alpha   90.00
_cell.angle_beta   90.00
_cell.angle_gamma   90.00
#
_symmetry.space_group_name_H-M   'P 1'
#
loop_
_entity.id
_entity.type
_entity.pdbx_description
1 polymer ?
#
loop_
_entity_poly.entity_id
_entity_poly.type
_entity_poly.pdbx_seq_one_letter_code
_entity_poly.pdbx_strand_id
1 'polypeptide(L)' 'MTIEIIKNVLLWCLVIDMGLLILWFLFFTFAHDWIYRIHGKWFKVPVETFDAIHYAGMAFFKICIFVFCLAPYIALLVAG' A
#
# COMPACT_ATOMS: atom_id res chain seq x y z
N MET A 1 -25.74 -8.51 7.68
CA MET A 1 -24.41 -8.89 7.17
C MET A 1 -23.90 -10.03 8.03
N THR A 2 -23.48 -11.15 7.45
CA THR A 2 -22.90 -12.27 8.23
C THR A 2 -21.42 -12.00 8.50
N ILE A 3 -20.87 -12.55 9.60
CA ILE A 3 -19.44 -12.46 9.95
C ILE A 3 -18.56 -12.97 8.79
N GLU A 4 -19.04 -14.00 8.08
CA GLU A 4 -18.37 -14.55 6.90
C GLU A 4 -18.22 -13.55 5.75
N ILE A 5 -19.26 -12.74 5.46
CA ILE A 5 -19.16 -11.67 4.46
C ILE A 5 -18.11 -10.64 4.87
N ILE A 6 -18.05 -10.25 6.14
CA ILE A 6 -17.06 -9.29 6.64
C ILE A 6 -15.64 -9.85 6.50
N LYS A 7 -15.42 -11.11 6.88
CA LYS A 7 -14.13 -11.80 6.72
C LYS A 7 -13.68 -11.82 5.25
N ASN A 8 -14.60 -12.15 4.34
CA ASN A 8 -14.29 -12.18 2.91
C ASN A 8 -13.95 -10.78 2.36
N VAL A 9 -14.68 -9.75 2.78
CA VAL A 9 -14.37 -8.36 2.38
C VAL A 9 -12.99 -7.95 2.88
N LEU A 10 -12.69 -8.14 4.18
CA LEU A 10 -11.39 -7.78 4.75
C LEU A 10 -10.23 -8.55 4.10
N LEU A 11 -10.44 -9.83 3.76
CA LEU A 11 -9.46 -10.64 3.03
C LEU A 11 -9.18 -10.06 1.64
N TRP A 12 -10.22 -9.72 0.88
CA TRP A 12 -10.04 -9.16 -0.46
C TRP A 12 -9.44 -7.75 -0.42
N CYS A 13 -9.80 -6.92 0.56
CA CYS A 13 -9.13 -5.64 0.80
C CYS A 13 -7.64 -5.85 1.07
N LEU A 14 -7.29 -6.78 1.95
CA LEU A 14 -5.89 -7.12 2.23
C LEU A 14 -5.14 -7.55 0.96
N VAL A 15 -5.73 -8.44 0.14
CA VAL A 15 -5.10 -8.92 -1.11
C VAL A 15 -4.90 -7.79 -2.10
N ILE A 16 -5.93 -6.97 -2.33
CA ILE A 16 -5.89 -5.86 -3.28
C ILE A 16 -4.86 -4.81 -2.83
N ASP A 17 -4.92 -4.38 -1.57
CA ASP A 17 -4.04 -3.32 -1.07
C ASP A 17 -2.57 -3.79 -1.00
N MET A 18 -2.33 -5.04 -0.62
CA MET A 18 -0.98 -5.63 -0.68
C MET A 18 -0.49 -5.72 -2.13
N GLY A 19 -1.35 -6.09 -3.07
CA GLY A 19 -1.04 -6.09 -4.50
C GLY A 19 -0.65 -4.71 -5.00
N LEU A 20 -1.39 -3.66 -4.62
CA LEU A 20 -1.07 -2.28 -4.94
C LEU A 20 0.26 -1.82 -4.32
N LEU A 21 0.52 -2.19 -3.06
CA LEU A 21 1.78 -1.87 -2.39
C LEU A 21 2.97 -2.54 -3.08
N ILE A 22 2.84 -3.82 -3.46
CA ILE A 22 3.87 -4.55 -4.21
C ILE A 22 4.08 -3.91 -5.57
N LEU A 23 3.00 -3.58 -6.29
CA LEU A 23 3.07 -2.93 -7.59
C LEU A 23 3.81 -1.59 -7.49
N TRP A 24 3.45 -0.76 -6.51
CA TRP A 24 4.14 0.51 -6.23
C TRP A 24 5.62 0.28 -5.95
N PHE A 25 5.97 -0.66 -5.07
CA PHE A 25 7.35 -1.00 -4.75
C PHE A 25 8.15 -1.46 -5.98
N LEU A 26 7.59 -2.34 -6.80
CA LEU A 26 8.24 -2.85 -8.03
C LEU A 26 8.46 -1.72 -9.03
N PHE A 27 7.43 -0.89 -9.27
CA PHE A 27 7.58 0.25 -10.17
C PHE A 27 8.64 1.22 -9.66
N PHE A 28 8.61 1.58 -8.38
CA PHE A 28 9.58 2.49 -7.80
C PHE A 28 11.01 1.93 -7.87
N THR A 29 11.20 0.63 -7.66
CA THR A 29 12.52 -0.02 -7.68
C THR A 29 13.07 -0.20 -9.09
N PHE A 30 12.24 -0.65 -10.05
CA PHE A 30 12.70 -1.01 -11.39
C PHE A 30 12.56 0.11 -12.43
N ALA A 31 11.62 1.04 -12.22
CA ALA A 31 11.33 2.15 -13.13
C ALA A 31 11.58 3.51 -12.46
N HIS A 32 12.45 3.56 -11.44
CA HIS A 32 12.76 4.74 -10.65
C HIS A 32 12.94 6.02 -11.49
N ASP A 33 13.94 6.03 -12.38
CA ASP A 33 14.31 7.20 -13.16
C ASP A 33 13.20 7.62 -14.14
N TRP A 34 12.42 6.67 -14.62
CA TRP A 34 11.27 6.93 -15.49
C TRP A 34 10.17 7.65 -14.71
N ILE A 35 9.84 7.18 -13.50
CA ILE A 35 8.84 7.81 -12.63
C ILE A 35 9.31 9.19 -12.20
N TYR A 36 10.57 9.32 -11.77
CA TYR A 36 11.17 10.59 -11.38
C TYR A 36 11.12 11.60 -12.52
N ARG A 37 11.48 11.20 -13.75
CA ARG A 37 11.40 12.09 -14.92
C ARG A 37 9.98 12.51 -15.24
N ILE A 38 8.99 11.64 -15.07
CA ILE A 38 7.59 11.96 -15.28
C ILE A 38 7.10 12.98 -14.24
N HIS A 39 7.35 12.71 -12.95
CA HIS A 39 6.94 13.60 -11.86
C HIS A 39 7.70 14.93 -11.88
N GLY A 40 8.97 14.89 -12.28
CA GLY A 40 9.85 16.04 -12.46
C GLY A 40 9.35 17.05 -13.51
N LYS A 41 8.45 16.64 -14.42
CA LYS A 41 7.79 17.56 -15.37
C LYS A 41 6.77 18.47 -14.69
N TRP A 42 6.15 18.02 -13.60
CA TRP A 42 5.12 18.78 -12.89
C TRP A 42 5.69 19.50 -11.65
N PHE A 43 6.70 18.92 -11.01
CA PHE A 43 7.26 19.45 -9.77
C PHE A 43 8.78 19.38 -9.76
N LYS A 44 9.44 20.46 -9.30
CA LYS A 44 10.88 20.46 -9.06
C LYS A 44 11.18 19.88 -7.67
N VAL A 45 11.20 18.56 -7.59
CA VAL A 45 11.51 17.83 -6.35
C VAL A 45 12.91 17.23 -6.48
N PRO A 46 13.84 17.46 -5.52
CA PRO A 46 15.11 16.76 -5.50
C PRO A 46 14.91 15.25 -5.42
N VAL A 47 15.80 14.46 -6.05
CA VAL A 47 15.69 12.99 -6.07
C VAL A 47 15.61 12.40 -4.66
N GLU A 48 16.41 12.89 -3.73
CA GLU A 48 16.42 12.45 -2.33
C GLU A 48 15.06 12.67 -1.64
N THR A 49 14.41 13.80 -1.91
CA THR A 49 13.07 14.11 -1.39
C THR A 49 12.01 13.24 -2.05
N PHE A 50 12.13 13.01 -3.36
CA PHE A 50 11.24 12.13 -4.10
C PHE A 50 11.27 10.70 -3.53
N ASP A 51 12.46 10.18 -3.27
CA ASP A 51 12.68 8.85 -2.69
C ASP A 51 12.10 8.75 -1.28
N ALA A 52 12.37 9.77 -0.45
CA ALA A 52 11.83 9.83 0.91
C ALA A 52 10.30 9.84 0.92
N ILE A 53 9.66 10.59 0.02
CA ILE A 53 8.19 10.64 -0.10
C ILE A 53 7.62 9.28 -0.51
N HIS A 54 8.24 8.60 -1.49
CA HIS A 54 7.76 7.29 -1.96
C HIS A 54 7.93 6.22 -0.87
N TYR A 55 9.09 6.21 -0.21
CA TYR A 55 9.34 5.29 0.90
C TYR A 55 8.39 5.54 2.07
N ALA A 56 8.21 6.79 2.48
CA ALA A 56 7.28 7.16 3.54
C ALA A 56 5.82 6.83 3.16
N GLY A 57 5.43 7.07 1.91
CA GLY A 57 4.12 6.73 1.36
C GLY A 57 3.84 5.23 1.41
N MET A 58 4.80 4.41 0.97
CA MET A 58 4.71 2.95 1.06
C MET A 58 4.64 2.47 2.52
N ALA A 59 5.45 3.04 3.42
CA ALA A 59 5.44 2.69 4.83
C ALA A 59 4.08 3.02 5.48
N PHE A 60 3.54 4.21 5.23
CA PHE A 60 2.24 4.63 5.72
C PHE A 60 1.12 3.74 5.17
N PHE A 61 1.13 3.49 3.86
CA PHE A 61 0.12 2.63 3.22
C PHE A 61 0.16 1.20 3.80
N LYS A 62 1.36 0.64 4.00
CA LYS A 62 1.54 -0.66 4.67
C LYS A 62 0.95 -0.69 6.08
N ILE A 63 1.14 0.37 6.87
CA ILE A 63 0.55 0.49 8.21
C ILE A 63 -0.99 0.51 8.12
N CYS A 64 -1.56 1.27 7.18
CA CYS A 64 -3.01 1.29 6.96
C CYS A 64 -3.55 -0.10 6.61
N ILE A 65 -2.88 -0.86 5.75
CA ILE A 65 -3.27 -2.24 5.43
C ILE A 65 -3.30 -3.10 6.70
N PHE A 66 -2.28 -2.96 7.55
CA PHE A 66 -2.21 -3.74 8.79
C PHE A 66 -3.32 -3.38 9.77
N VAL A 67 -3.57 -2.09 9.97
CA VAL A 67 -4.55 -1.60 10.95
C VAL A 67 -5.99 -1.81 10.49
N PHE A 68 -6.29 -1.55 9.22
CA PHE A 68 -7.66 -1.53 8.70
C PHE A 68 -8.10 -2.82 8.02
N CYS A 69 -7.18 -3.68 7.57
CA CYS A 69 -7.53 -4.94 6.91
C CYS A 69 -7.05 -6.16 7.71
N LEU A 70 -5.75 -6.27 7.97
CA LEU A 70 -5.17 -7.48 8.57
C LEU A 70 -5.60 -7.69 10.03
N ALA A 71 -5.45 -6.67 10.88
CA ALA A 71 -5.82 -6.74 12.29
C ALA A 71 -7.30 -7.11 12.49
N PRO A 72 -8.29 -6.45 11.84
CA PRO A 72 -9.69 -6.84 12.01
C PRO A 72 -10.00 -8.20 11.38
N TYR A 73 -9.33 -8.59 10.29
CA TYR A 73 -9.48 -9.94 9.72
C TYR A 73 -9.05 -11.01 10.71
N ILE A 74 -7.88 -10.85 11.35
CA ILE A 74 -7.38 -11.75 12.40
C ILE A 74 -8.33 -11.73 13.60
N ALA A 75 -8.81 -10.56 14.03
CA ALA A 75 -9.75 -10.48 15.15
C ALA A 75 -11.03 -11.30 14.90
N LEU A 76 -11.57 -11.28 13.68
CA LEU A 76 -12.73 -12.09 13.30
C LEU A 76 -12.42 -13.59 13.14
N LEU A 77 -11.15 -13.96 12.89
CA LEU A 77 -10.72 -15.36 12.89
C LEU A 77 -10.57 -15.92 14.31
N VAL A 78 -10.23 -15.06 15.28
CA VAL A 78 -10.03 -15.45 16.69
C VAL A 78 -11.33 -15.41 17.48
N ALA A 79 -12.17 -14.40 17.24
CA ALA A 79 -13.42 -14.20 17.98
C ALA A 79 -14.62 -14.99 17.44
N GLY A 80 -14.52 -15.50 16.21
CA GLY A 80 -15.60 -16.18 15.47
C GLY A 80 -15.38 -17.66 15.33
#